data_AF-W9SM19-F1
#
_entry.id   AF-W9SM19-F1
#
_cell.length_a   1.000
_cell.length_b   1.000
_cell.length_c   1.000
_cell.angle_alpha   90.00
_cell.angle_beta   90.00
_cell.angle_gamma   90.00
#
_symmetry.space_group_name_H-M   'P 1'
#
loop_
_entity.id
_entity.type
_entity.pdbx_description
1 polymer ?
#
loop_
_entity_poly.entity_id
_entity_poly.type
_entity_poly.pdbx_seq_one_letter_code
_entity_poly.pdbx_strand_id
1 'polypeptide(L)'
;MTLPTQQASIAWTFHSHNSTLDLTFFGSFISPSGWVGWGINPISAEMTGTRALIAFPDPNSSQIVLLPYILDPTVKLQKTPLLSRPLDLRLVSSAVALYSGKLATVHDGAAVQIHATLKLPTNTTTKIYIVWNRGLYVQGYSPTIHSTAATDLSSFTTVDLLSGSSSAAAHQNNLAFLRTLHGAINAVSWGILLPGGAITARYLRHIQSLGPTWFYVHMGIQLSGFVLGTIGFSIGVRLGKLSPGVVYGLHRKLGFAVFCLAALQTLALLFRPKTTNKFRRYWKSYHHFVGYSCVVLGVVNVFQGFEVMGEGRSYAKLVYCMCLASLVGGCVSLEVNSWIVFCRKAKEDKLRREGLIVGSDKGSSGIHNSGIIHN
;
A
#
# COMPACT_ATOMS: atom_id res chain seq x y z
N MET A 1 25.32 -13.17 -10.36
CA MET A 1 24.40 -12.43 -9.46
C MET A 1 22.96 -12.83 -9.77
N THR A 2 22.22 -13.31 -8.78
CA THR A 2 20.77 -13.58 -8.93
C THR A 2 19.99 -12.27 -8.93
N LEU A 3 19.03 -12.13 -9.84
CA LEU A 3 18.16 -10.97 -9.93
C LEU A 3 16.93 -11.15 -9.02
N PRO A 4 16.34 -10.06 -8.49
CA PRO A 4 15.26 -10.14 -7.51
C PRO A 4 13.95 -10.76 -8.02
N THR A 5 13.75 -10.81 -9.34
CA THR A 5 12.48 -11.23 -9.95
C THR A 5 12.72 -12.20 -11.10
N GLN A 6 11.66 -12.94 -11.46
CA GLN A 6 11.63 -13.85 -12.62
C GLN A 6 12.66 -14.98 -12.59
N GLN A 7 13.26 -15.28 -11.43
CA GLN A 7 14.34 -16.27 -11.27
C GLN A 7 15.50 -16.06 -12.26
N ALA A 8 15.69 -14.81 -12.68
CA ALA A 8 16.72 -14.46 -13.64
C ALA A 8 18.07 -14.29 -12.93
N SER A 9 19.15 -14.41 -13.69
CA SER A 9 20.49 -14.11 -13.17
C SER A 9 21.35 -13.46 -14.24
N ILE A 10 22.40 -12.81 -13.78
CA ILE A 10 23.33 -12.11 -14.65
C ILE A 10 24.76 -12.29 -14.17
N ALA A 11 25.68 -12.43 -15.11
CA ALA A 11 27.11 -12.44 -14.89
C ALA A 11 27.74 -11.44 -15.84
N TRP A 12 28.76 -10.74 -15.40
CA TRP A 12 29.46 -9.78 -16.25
C TRP A 12 30.94 -9.72 -15.92
N THR A 13 31.71 -9.22 -16.87
CA THR A 13 33.11 -8.82 -16.70
C THR A 13 33.28 -7.47 -17.35
N PHE A 14 33.80 -6.50 -16.59
CA PHE A 14 34.04 -5.16 -17.10
C PHE A 14 35.54 -4.93 -17.29
N HIS A 15 35.93 -4.67 -18.54
CA HIS A 15 37.29 -4.38 -18.95
C HIS A 15 37.49 -2.87 -18.96
N SER A 16 38.03 -2.33 -17.85
CA SER A 16 38.21 -0.89 -17.68
C SER A 16 39.14 -0.26 -18.75
N HIS A 17 40.16 -0.99 -19.19
CA HIS A 17 41.18 -0.49 -20.14
C HIS A 17 40.63 -0.10 -21.51
N ASN A 18 39.54 -0.73 -21.96
CA ASN A 18 38.93 -0.47 -23.27
C ASN A 18 37.43 -0.11 -23.17
N SER A 19 36.92 0.06 -21.95
CA SER A 19 35.51 0.33 -21.62
C SER A 19 34.55 -0.72 -22.20
N THR A 20 34.96 -1.99 -22.22
CA THR A 20 34.16 -3.09 -22.77
C THR A 20 33.49 -3.87 -21.64
N LEU A 21 32.20 -4.15 -21.79
CA LEU A 21 31.39 -4.93 -20.88
C LEU A 21 30.97 -6.23 -21.57
N ASP A 22 31.48 -7.34 -21.08
CA ASP A 22 30.99 -8.67 -21.43
C ASP A 22 29.91 -9.06 -20.43
N LEU A 23 28.72 -9.37 -20.91
CA LEU A 23 27.56 -9.63 -20.06
C LEU A 23 26.79 -10.84 -20.55
N THR A 24 26.41 -11.70 -19.61
CA THR A 24 25.59 -12.87 -19.83
C THR A 24 24.37 -12.80 -18.93
N PHE A 25 23.20 -12.81 -19.53
CA PHE A 25 21.92 -12.90 -18.86
C PHE A 25 21.34 -14.30 -18.98
N PHE A 26 20.75 -14.80 -17.90
CA PHE A 26 20.00 -16.05 -17.85
C PHE A 26 18.56 -15.75 -17.45
N GLY A 27 17.62 -16.27 -18.22
CA GLY A 27 16.19 -16.18 -17.94
C GLY A 27 15.44 -17.40 -18.46
N SER A 28 14.11 -17.36 -18.40
CA SER A 28 13.26 -18.42 -18.91
C SER A 28 12.03 -17.89 -19.63
N PHE A 29 11.66 -18.57 -20.71
CA PHE A 29 10.43 -18.34 -21.44
C PHE A 29 9.22 -18.75 -20.59
N ILE A 30 8.09 -18.07 -20.78
CA ILE A 30 6.79 -18.38 -20.13
C ILE A 30 5.76 -18.92 -21.12
N SER A 31 6.17 -19.12 -22.37
CA SER A 31 5.30 -19.50 -23.48
C SER A 31 6.16 -19.95 -24.67
N PRO A 32 5.72 -20.94 -25.47
CA PRO A 32 6.40 -21.39 -26.68
C PRO A 32 6.57 -20.28 -27.74
N SER A 33 5.66 -19.31 -27.77
CA SER A 33 5.70 -18.17 -28.71
C SER A 33 6.26 -16.90 -28.06
N GLY A 34 6.68 -17.00 -26.79
CA GLY A 34 7.05 -15.88 -25.96
C GLY A 34 8.37 -15.23 -26.32
N TRP A 35 8.72 -14.21 -25.54
CA TRP A 35 10.00 -13.52 -25.64
C TRP A 35 10.63 -13.36 -24.27
N VAL A 36 11.96 -13.29 -24.24
CA VAL A 36 12.76 -12.98 -23.05
C VAL A 36 13.81 -11.96 -23.44
N GLY A 37 13.99 -10.93 -22.64
CA GLY A 37 14.96 -9.90 -22.96
C GLY A 37 15.55 -9.21 -21.75
N TRP A 38 16.72 -8.64 -21.95
CA TRP A 38 17.37 -7.75 -21.01
C TRP A 38 17.96 -6.56 -21.75
N GLY A 39 18.29 -5.50 -21.02
CA GLY A 39 18.92 -4.34 -21.62
C GLY A 39 19.51 -3.38 -20.61
N ILE A 40 20.23 -2.40 -21.14
CA ILE A 40 20.83 -1.31 -20.37
C ILE A 40 20.07 -0.03 -20.66
N ASN A 41 19.64 0.66 -19.61
CA ASN A 41 19.17 2.03 -19.73
C ASN A 41 20.32 2.98 -19.36
N PRO A 42 20.69 3.93 -20.22
CA PRO A 42 21.81 4.84 -19.96
C PRO A 42 21.48 5.97 -18.96
N ILE A 43 20.20 6.17 -18.62
CA ILE A 43 19.73 7.34 -17.84
C ILE A 43 19.19 6.93 -16.47
N SER A 44 18.35 5.89 -16.41
CA SER A 44 17.56 5.57 -15.21
C SER A 44 17.22 4.08 -15.12
N ALA A 45 16.89 3.59 -13.93
CA ALA A 45 16.44 2.21 -13.72
C ALA A 45 14.95 2.03 -14.09
N GLU A 46 14.61 2.21 -15.36
CA GLU A 46 13.25 2.03 -15.88
C GLU A 46 13.27 1.44 -17.30
N MET A 47 12.13 0.88 -17.74
CA MET A 47 12.01 0.23 -19.05
C MET A 47 12.06 1.22 -20.22
N THR A 48 11.51 2.43 -20.05
CA THR A 48 11.58 3.45 -21.09
C THR A 48 12.98 4.06 -21.13
N GLY A 49 13.60 4.04 -22.29
CA GLY A 49 15.01 4.35 -22.48
C GLY A 49 15.92 3.13 -22.44
N THR A 50 15.40 1.91 -22.28
CA THR A 50 16.27 0.72 -22.32
C THR A 50 16.69 0.38 -23.74
N ARG A 51 17.98 0.09 -23.92
CA ARG A 51 18.56 -0.54 -25.11
C ARG A 51 18.58 -2.04 -24.84
N ALA A 52 17.61 -2.73 -25.42
CA ALA A 52 17.27 -4.10 -25.09
C ALA A 52 17.73 -5.06 -26.19
N LEU A 53 18.14 -6.26 -25.77
CA LEU A 53 18.31 -7.44 -26.60
C LEU A 53 17.20 -8.41 -26.22
N ILE A 54 16.38 -8.79 -27.19
CA ILE A 54 15.20 -9.62 -26.96
C ILE A 54 15.31 -10.87 -27.81
N ALA A 55 15.24 -12.02 -27.14
CA ALA A 55 15.24 -13.35 -27.73
C ALA A 55 13.83 -13.90 -27.85
N PHE A 56 13.51 -14.48 -29.01
CA PHE A 56 12.23 -15.14 -29.28
C PHE A 56 12.36 -16.12 -30.45
N PRO A 57 11.43 -17.09 -30.61
CA PRO A 57 11.39 -17.94 -31.79
C PRO A 57 10.99 -17.13 -33.03
N ASP A 58 11.78 -17.23 -34.09
CA ASP A 58 11.51 -16.63 -35.38
C ASP A 58 10.18 -17.16 -35.95
N PRO A 59 9.27 -16.29 -36.41
CA PRO A 59 7.94 -16.71 -36.85
C PRO A 59 7.94 -17.60 -38.10
N ASN A 60 9.01 -17.59 -38.90
CA ASN A 60 9.10 -18.35 -40.14
C ASN A 60 9.85 -19.67 -39.96
N SER A 61 10.96 -19.65 -39.23
CA SER A 61 11.88 -20.78 -39.07
C SER A 61 11.76 -21.50 -37.73
N SER A 62 11.06 -20.92 -36.75
CA SER A 62 11.00 -21.37 -35.35
C SER A 62 12.36 -21.45 -34.63
N GLN A 63 13.44 -20.99 -35.26
CA GLN A 63 14.76 -20.89 -34.64
C GLN A 63 14.80 -19.69 -33.70
N ILE A 64 15.61 -19.75 -32.65
CA ILE A 64 15.76 -18.61 -31.75
C ILE A 64 16.51 -17.48 -32.45
N VAL A 65 15.93 -16.28 -32.43
CA VAL A 65 16.56 -15.06 -32.91
C VAL A 65 16.78 -14.10 -31.75
N LEU A 66 17.80 -13.26 -31.86
CA LEU A 66 18.12 -12.21 -30.90
C LEU A 66 18.20 -10.89 -31.65
N LEU A 67 17.28 -9.97 -31.33
CA LEU A 67 17.19 -8.68 -32.02
C LEU A 67 17.35 -7.50 -31.06
N PRO A 68 17.98 -6.39 -31.50
CA PRO A 68 18.09 -5.17 -30.72
C PRO A 68 16.82 -4.30 -30.82
N TYR A 69 16.46 -3.68 -29.70
CA TYR A 69 15.33 -2.77 -29.58
C TYR A 69 15.69 -1.56 -28.73
N ILE A 70 15.22 -0.37 -29.12
CA ILE A 70 15.28 0.83 -28.29
C ILE A 70 13.87 1.11 -27.81
N LEU A 71 13.65 0.96 -26.51
CA LEU A 71 12.36 1.14 -25.86
C LEU A 71 12.13 2.64 -25.61
N ASP A 72 11.26 3.28 -26.37
CA ASP A 72 10.88 4.68 -26.14
C ASP A 72 9.54 4.79 -25.38
N PRO A 73 9.06 5.97 -24.97
CA PRO A 73 7.82 6.09 -24.19
C PRO A 73 6.57 5.50 -24.85
N THR A 74 6.57 5.31 -26.18
CA THR A 74 5.42 4.79 -26.92
C THR A 74 5.14 3.32 -26.60
N VAL A 75 6.14 2.57 -26.14
CA VAL A 75 6.01 1.14 -25.79
C VAL A 75 5.04 0.91 -24.62
N LYS A 76 4.82 1.90 -23.75
CA LYS A 76 3.92 1.78 -22.58
C LYS A 76 2.47 1.51 -22.96
N LEU A 77 2.04 2.00 -24.12
CA LEU A 77 0.68 1.85 -24.63
C LEU A 77 0.61 0.89 -25.83
N GLN A 78 1.78 0.46 -26.33
CA GLN A 78 1.96 -0.37 -27.53
C GLN A 78 1.00 -0.01 -28.68
N LYS A 79 0.80 1.31 -28.92
CA LYS A 79 -0.12 1.80 -29.97
C LYS A 79 0.37 1.42 -31.37
N THR A 80 1.67 1.22 -31.51
CA THR A 80 2.34 0.82 -32.74
C THR A 80 3.26 -0.37 -32.47
N PRO A 81 3.54 -1.22 -33.48
CA PRO A 81 4.49 -2.31 -33.35
C PRO A 81 5.87 -1.81 -32.89
N LEU A 82 6.50 -2.55 -31.98
CA LEU A 82 7.88 -2.30 -31.56
C LEU A 82 8.83 -2.89 -32.62
N LEU A 83 9.48 -2.01 -33.39
CA LEU A 83 10.37 -2.41 -34.47
C LEU A 83 11.82 -2.52 -33.99
N SER A 84 12.50 -3.57 -34.46
CA SER A 84 13.94 -3.72 -34.22
C SER A 84 14.71 -2.63 -34.97
N ARG A 85 15.74 -2.09 -34.31
CA ARG A 85 16.67 -1.11 -34.90
C ARG A 85 18.04 -1.20 -34.21
N PRO A 86 19.13 -0.82 -34.90
CA PRO A 86 20.46 -0.78 -34.29
C PRO A 86 20.47 0.04 -33.00
N LEU A 87 21.20 -0.44 -32.00
CA LEU A 87 21.39 0.27 -30.75
C LEU A 87 22.29 1.49 -30.98
N ASP A 88 22.00 2.58 -30.29
CA ASP A 88 22.89 3.73 -30.14
C ASP A 88 24.04 3.48 -29.13
N LEU A 89 24.02 2.32 -28.48
CA LEU A 89 25.13 1.74 -27.74
C LEU A 89 25.88 0.76 -28.66
N ARG A 90 27.23 0.85 -28.71
CA ARG A 90 28.04 0.01 -29.59
C ARG A 90 28.01 -1.46 -29.13
N LEU A 91 27.18 -2.25 -29.79
CA LEU A 91 27.13 -3.71 -29.67
C LEU A 91 28.25 -4.32 -30.53
N VAL A 92 29.23 -4.94 -29.87
CA VAL A 92 30.38 -5.57 -30.53
C VAL A 92 30.01 -6.98 -31.00
N SER A 93 29.34 -7.74 -30.14
CA SER A 93 28.85 -9.08 -30.44
C SER A 93 27.64 -9.39 -29.57
N SER A 94 26.79 -10.30 -30.05
CA SER A 94 25.66 -10.83 -29.31
C SER A 94 25.39 -12.28 -29.72
N ALA A 95 25.07 -13.13 -28.76
CA ALA A 95 24.73 -14.52 -29.00
C ALA A 95 23.59 -14.95 -28.08
N VAL A 96 22.80 -15.91 -28.55
CA VAL A 96 21.73 -16.52 -27.77
C VAL A 96 21.89 -18.04 -27.81
N ALA A 97 21.67 -18.69 -26.68
CA ALA A 97 21.67 -20.14 -26.57
C ALA A 97 20.50 -20.58 -25.70
N LEU A 98 19.82 -21.65 -26.12
CA LEU A 98 18.82 -22.33 -25.30
C LEU A 98 19.50 -23.38 -24.44
N TYR A 99 19.14 -23.42 -23.16
CA TYR A 99 19.68 -24.36 -22.20
C TYR A 99 18.64 -25.47 -21.97
N SER A 100 18.70 -26.54 -22.77
CA SER A 100 17.89 -27.74 -22.54
C SER A 100 18.49 -28.98 -23.25
N GLY A 101 18.30 -30.16 -22.65
CA GLY A 101 18.85 -31.43 -23.14
C GLY A 101 18.15 -31.99 -24.38
N LYS A 102 18.91 -32.69 -25.23
CA LYS A 102 18.57 -33.45 -26.46
C LYS A 102 17.70 -32.77 -27.56
N LEU A 103 16.84 -31.79 -27.27
CA LEU A 103 16.18 -30.92 -28.25
C LEU A 103 15.96 -29.52 -27.65
N ALA A 104 16.80 -28.56 -28.03
CA ALA A 104 16.67 -27.17 -27.63
C ALA A 104 15.47 -26.51 -28.34
N THR A 105 14.28 -26.60 -27.74
CA THR A 105 13.04 -25.99 -28.24
C THR A 105 12.48 -24.98 -27.24
N VAL A 106 11.78 -23.96 -27.72
CA VAL A 106 11.15 -22.96 -26.84
C VAL A 106 9.82 -23.51 -26.32
N HIS A 107 9.69 -23.56 -25.00
CA HIS A 107 8.49 -23.97 -24.28
C HIS A 107 8.38 -23.19 -22.97
N ASP A 108 7.27 -23.35 -22.24
CA ASP A 108 7.13 -22.77 -20.91
C ASP A 108 8.21 -23.34 -19.96
N GLY A 109 8.96 -22.46 -19.31
CA GLY A 109 10.10 -22.80 -18.47
C GLY A 109 11.41 -23.06 -19.23
N ALA A 110 11.45 -22.98 -20.57
CA ALA A 110 12.68 -23.16 -21.33
C ALA A 110 13.71 -22.07 -20.94
N ALA A 111 14.90 -22.50 -20.51
CA ALA A 111 15.96 -21.60 -20.09
C ALA A 111 16.72 -21.03 -21.30
N VAL A 112 17.07 -19.75 -21.21
CA VAL A 112 17.78 -19.02 -22.26
C VAL A 112 18.95 -18.25 -21.68
N GLN A 113 20.06 -18.31 -22.40
CA GLN A 113 21.27 -17.54 -22.15
C GLN A 113 21.43 -16.51 -23.27
N ILE A 114 21.52 -15.23 -22.90
CA ILE A 114 21.77 -14.13 -23.83
C ILE A 114 23.12 -13.50 -23.46
N HIS A 115 24.09 -13.62 -24.35
CA HIS A 115 25.41 -13.03 -24.20
C HIS A 115 25.55 -11.78 -25.08
N ALA A 116 26.18 -10.73 -24.56
CA ALA A 116 26.52 -9.55 -25.34
C ALA A 116 27.82 -8.91 -24.87
N THR A 117 28.62 -8.45 -25.83
CA THR A 117 29.77 -7.58 -25.62
C THR A 117 29.40 -6.16 -26.05
N LEU A 118 29.43 -5.23 -25.10
CA LEU A 118 29.04 -3.83 -25.29
C LEU A 118 30.24 -2.93 -25.03
N LYS A 119 30.46 -1.93 -25.89
CA LYS A 119 31.42 -0.86 -25.60
C LYS A 119 30.68 0.31 -24.97
N LEU A 120 30.97 0.57 -23.69
CA LEU A 120 30.37 1.67 -22.94
C LEU A 120 31.01 3.00 -23.36
N PRO A 121 30.24 4.11 -23.37
CA PRO A 121 30.80 5.44 -23.56
C PRO A 121 31.90 5.73 -22.52
N THR A 122 32.96 6.44 -22.92
CA THR A 122 34.13 6.72 -22.07
C THR A 122 33.82 7.58 -20.83
N ASN A 123 32.68 8.28 -20.82
CA ASN A 123 32.20 9.09 -19.71
C ASN A 123 31.13 8.37 -18.84
N THR A 124 31.00 7.04 -18.99
CA THR A 124 30.01 6.27 -18.22
C THR A 124 30.53 6.03 -16.81
N THR A 125 29.72 6.40 -15.82
CA THR A 125 29.97 5.99 -14.43
C THR A 125 30.07 4.47 -14.31
N THR A 126 30.75 3.95 -13.29
CA THR A 126 30.79 2.49 -13.01
C THR A 126 29.41 1.87 -12.77
N LYS A 127 28.37 2.70 -12.60
CA LYS A 127 26.98 2.28 -12.39
C LYS A 127 26.24 2.14 -13.71
N ILE A 128 25.60 0.99 -13.91
CA ILE A 128 24.69 0.72 -15.02
C ILE A 128 23.30 0.36 -14.52
N TYR A 129 22.28 0.73 -15.29
CA TYR A 129 20.89 0.39 -15.03
C TYR A 129 20.47 -0.76 -15.93
N ILE A 130 20.15 -1.90 -15.32
CA ILE A 130 19.80 -3.14 -16.01
C ILE A 130 18.31 -3.37 -15.86
N VAL A 131 17.65 -3.69 -16.97
CA VAL A 131 16.22 -4.04 -17.02
C VAL A 131 16.10 -5.40 -17.68
N TRP A 132 15.20 -6.24 -17.20
CA TRP A 132 14.87 -7.52 -17.82
C TRP A 132 13.37 -7.74 -17.79
N ASN A 133 12.87 -8.51 -18.76
CA ASN A 133 11.50 -8.97 -18.73
C ASN A 133 11.27 -10.15 -19.68
N ARG A 134 10.04 -10.65 -19.66
CA ARG A 134 9.56 -11.73 -20.52
C ARG A 134 8.07 -11.55 -20.84
N GLY A 135 7.64 -12.03 -22.00
CA GLY A 135 6.25 -11.91 -22.44
C GLY A 135 5.72 -13.16 -23.12
N LEU A 136 4.40 -13.20 -23.29
CA LEU A 136 3.66 -14.39 -23.72
C LEU A 136 3.77 -14.69 -25.21
N TYR A 137 3.90 -13.66 -26.06
CA TYR A 137 4.00 -13.87 -27.50
C TYR A 137 4.65 -12.69 -28.23
N VAL A 138 5.06 -12.92 -29.48
CA VAL A 138 5.58 -11.91 -30.42
C VAL A 138 4.60 -11.80 -31.59
N GLN A 139 4.33 -10.58 -32.07
CA GLN A 139 3.55 -10.34 -33.29
C GLN A 139 4.51 -10.01 -34.43
N GLY A 140 4.74 -10.97 -35.34
CA GLY A 140 5.79 -10.86 -36.34
C GLY A 140 7.16 -10.79 -35.66
N TYR A 141 7.83 -9.64 -35.76
CA TYR A 141 9.09 -9.33 -35.05
C TYR A 141 8.92 -8.27 -33.96
N SER A 142 7.69 -8.01 -33.51
CA SER A 142 7.36 -7.06 -32.45
C SER A 142 7.00 -7.80 -31.16
N PRO A 143 7.87 -7.79 -30.14
CA PRO A 143 7.52 -8.29 -28.81
C PRO A 143 6.29 -7.58 -28.25
N THR A 144 5.34 -8.34 -27.72
CA THR A 144 4.16 -7.74 -27.08
C THR A 144 4.42 -7.33 -25.65
N ILE A 145 3.57 -6.47 -25.10
CA ILE A 145 3.66 -6.00 -23.73
C ILE A 145 3.75 -7.19 -22.76
N HIS A 146 4.69 -7.12 -21.83
CA HIS A 146 4.81 -8.12 -20.76
C HIS A 146 3.70 -7.93 -19.72
N SER A 147 3.53 -8.92 -18.85
CA SER A 147 2.64 -8.81 -17.69
C SER A 147 2.97 -7.55 -16.87
N THR A 148 1.95 -6.80 -16.45
CA THR A 148 2.11 -5.61 -15.59
C THR A 148 1.95 -5.96 -14.11
N ALA A 149 2.19 -7.22 -13.73
CA ALA A 149 2.20 -7.61 -12.33
C ALA A 149 3.36 -6.93 -11.58
N ALA A 150 3.23 -6.80 -10.26
CA ALA A 150 4.21 -6.10 -9.44
C ALA A 150 5.63 -6.70 -9.52
N THR A 151 5.74 -8.01 -9.74
CA THR A 151 7.01 -8.73 -9.94
C THR A 151 7.67 -8.40 -11.28
N ASP A 152 6.89 -8.12 -12.32
CA ASP A 152 7.41 -7.80 -13.65
C ASP A 152 7.77 -6.32 -13.77
N LEU A 153 6.99 -5.44 -13.12
CA LEU A 153 7.28 -4.00 -13.06
C LEU A 153 8.49 -3.67 -12.17
N SER A 154 8.92 -4.59 -11.31
CA SER A 154 10.11 -4.44 -10.47
C SER A 154 11.36 -5.12 -11.03
N SER A 155 11.32 -5.58 -12.30
CA SER A 155 12.43 -6.23 -13.01
C SER A 155 13.48 -5.23 -13.53
N PHE A 156 14.06 -4.46 -12.61
CA PHE A 156 15.19 -3.56 -12.86
C PHE A 156 16.16 -3.54 -11.68
N THR A 157 17.43 -3.21 -11.94
CA THR A 157 18.46 -3.07 -10.91
C THR A 157 19.52 -2.05 -11.33
N THR A 158 20.17 -1.42 -10.35
CA THR A 158 21.42 -0.67 -10.60
C THR A 158 22.58 -1.49 -10.07
N VAL A 159 23.58 -1.72 -10.92
CA VAL A 159 24.78 -2.48 -10.63
C VAL A 159 26.00 -1.58 -10.77
N ASP A 160 26.87 -1.61 -9.79
CA ASP A 160 28.22 -1.06 -9.92
C ASP A 160 29.16 -2.13 -10.48
N LEU A 161 29.70 -1.86 -11.67
CA LEU A 161 30.46 -2.81 -12.49
C LEU A 161 31.77 -3.25 -11.85
N LEU A 162 32.40 -2.42 -10.99
CA LEU A 162 33.68 -2.72 -10.36
C LEU A 162 33.50 -3.46 -9.04
N SER A 163 32.58 -3.00 -8.21
CA SER A 163 32.36 -3.56 -6.86
C SER A 163 31.45 -4.78 -6.85
N GLY A 164 30.70 -5.04 -7.92
CA GLY A 164 29.68 -6.10 -7.91
C GLY A 164 28.40 -5.73 -7.14
N SER A 165 28.36 -4.55 -6.52
CA SER A 165 27.28 -4.15 -5.62
C SER A 165 26.01 -3.84 -6.40
N SER A 166 24.88 -4.39 -5.95
CA SER A 166 23.55 -4.12 -6.53
C SER A 166 22.62 -3.45 -5.53
N SER A 167 21.90 -2.43 -5.99
CA SER A 167 20.96 -1.68 -5.14
C SER A 167 19.57 -2.32 -5.05
N ALA A 168 19.25 -3.30 -5.89
CA ALA A 168 17.89 -3.84 -5.96
C ALA A 168 17.47 -4.59 -4.70
N ALA A 169 18.35 -5.40 -4.08
CA ALA A 169 18.02 -6.10 -2.85
C ALA A 169 17.72 -5.12 -1.70
N ALA A 170 18.56 -4.09 -1.53
CA ALA A 170 18.33 -3.05 -0.52
C ALA A 170 17.05 -2.25 -0.78
N HIS A 171 16.75 -1.94 -2.04
CA HIS A 171 15.52 -1.25 -2.43
C HIS A 171 14.26 -2.09 -2.14
N GLN A 172 14.27 -3.39 -2.49
CA GLN A 172 13.15 -4.30 -2.21
C GLN A 172 12.93 -4.47 -0.71
N ASN A 173 14.01 -4.61 0.08
CA ASN A 173 13.91 -4.72 1.54
C ASN A 173 13.29 -3.47 2.17
N ASN A 174 13.72 -2.27 1.74
CA ASN A 174 13.13 -1.02 2.20
C ASN A 174 11.65 -0.90 1.81
N LEU A 175 11.31 -1.28 0.57
CA LEU A 175 9.93 -1.26 0.09
C LEU A 175 9.03 -2.23 0.88
N ALA A 176 9.52 -3.43 1.18
CA ALA A 176 8.84 -4.40 2.02
C ALA A 176 8.60 -3.87 3.43
N PHE A 177 9.62 -3.28 4.06
CA PHE A 177 9.49 -2.63 5.37
C PHE A 177 8.42 -1.52 5.36
N LEU A 178 8.46 -0.62 4.38
CA LEU A 178 7.48 0.48 4.27
C LEU A 178 6.05 -0.04 4.05
N ARG A 179 5.87 -1.13 3.27
CA ARG A 179 4.56 -1.79 3.08
C ARG A 179 4.02 -2.33 4.40
N THR A 180 4.84 -3.06 5.15
CA THR A 180 4.45 -3.60 6.46
C THR A 180 4.15 -2.49 7.45
N LEU A 181 4.98 -1.45 7.52
CA LEU A 181 4.78 -0.31 8.39
C LEU A 181 3.49 0.46 8.05
N HIS A 182 3.23 0.69 6.77
CA HIS A 182 1.98 1.29 6.28
C HIS A 182 0.76 0.48 6.73
N GLY A 183 0.77 -0.84 6.50
CA GLY A 183 -0.33 -1.72 6.89
C GLY A 183 -0.57 -1.72 8.39
N ALA A 184 0.48 -1.88 9.19
CA ALA A 184 0.40 -1.94 10.65
C ALA A 184 -0.13 -0.63 11.26
N ILE A 185 0.44 0.52 10.90
CA ILE A 185 0.01 1.83 11.41
C ILE A 185 -1.46 2.09 11.05
N ASN A 186 -1.87 1.78 9.82
CA ASN A 186 -3.24 2.03 9.37
C ASN A 186 -4.25 1.05 9.97
N ALA A 187 -3.87 -0.21 10.23
CA ALA A 187 -4.72 -1.15 10.95
C ALA A 187 -4.97 -0.69 12.39
N VAL A 188 -3.95 -0.20 13.09
CA VAL A 188 -4.08 0.36 14.44
C VAL A 188 -4.89 1.65 14.42
N SER A 189 -4.57 2.58 13.52
CA SER A 189 -5.24 3.88 13.42
C SER A 189 -6.70 3.75 12.96
N TRP A 190 -6.91 3.42 11.68
CA TRP A 190 -8.23 3.41 11.04
C TRP A 190 -9.08 2.21 11.48
N GLY A 191 -8.42 1.10 11.77
CA GLY A 191 -9.09 -0.16 12.09
C GLY A 191 -9.44 -0.35 13.56
N ILE A 192 -8.75 0.32 14.51
CA ILE A 192 -8.91 0.09 15.96
C ILE A 192 -9.12 1.39 16.74
N LEU A 193 -8.22 2.38 16.63
CA LEU A 193 -8.30 3.61 17.41
C LEU A 193 -9.52 4.45 17.08
N LEU A 194 -9.81 4.73 15.80
CA LEU A 194 -10.96 5.56 15.42
C LEU A 194 -12.32 4.90 15.76
N PRO A 195 -12.52 3.59 15.49
CA PRO A 195 -13.70 2.87 16.00
C PRO A 195 -13.77 2.90 17.53
N GLY A 196 -12.65 2.64 18.22
CA GLY A 196 -12.55 2.71 19.68
C GLY A 196 -12.96 4.08 20.24
N GLY A 197 -12.49 5.17 19.63
CA GLY A 197 -12.87 6.53 20.01
C GLY A 197 -14.36 6.80 19.84
N ALA A 198 -14.99 6.27 18.78
CA ALA A 198 -16.44 6.38 18.59
C ALA A 198 -17.23 5.62 19.67
N ILE A 199 -16.76 4.42 20.04
CA ILE A 199 -17.31 3.59 21.13
C ILE A 199 -17.19 4.33 22.46
N THR A 200 -16.01 4.88 22.77
CA THR A 200 -15.76 5.68 23.98
C THR A 200 -16.76 6.83 24.10
N ALA A 201 -16.98 7.60 23.02
CA ALA A 201 -17.95 8.70 23.05
C ALA A 201 -19.39 8.24 23.22
N ARG A 202 -19.75 7.08 22.65
CA ARG A 202 -21.10 6.52 22.79
C ARG A 202 -21.39 6.17 24.24
N TYR A 203 -20.52 5.41 24.90
CA TYR A 203 -20.83 4.85 26.21
C TYR A 203 -20.41 5.74 27.39
N LEU A 204 -19.21 6.35 27.35
CA LEU A 204 -18.74 7.15 28.48
C LEU A 204 -19.52 8.46 28.67
N ARG A 205 -20.16 8.98 27.61
CA ARG A 205 -21.01 10.19 27.70
C ARG A 205 -22.18 10.03 28.67
N HIS A 206 -22.69 8.82 28.87
CA HIS A 206 -23.84 8.56 29.74
C HIS A 206 -23.47 8.45 31.22
N ILE A 207 -22.19 8.39 31.56
CA ILE A 207 -21.71 8.26 32.92
C ILE A 207 -21.60 9.65 33.54
N GLN A 208 -22.58 10.03 34.36
CA GLN A 208 -22.67 11.37 34.98
C GLN A 208 -21.43 11.73 35.80
N SER A 209 -20.82 10.76 36.51
CA SER A 209 -19.62 11.00 37.32
C SER A 209 -18.39 11.40 36.50
N LEU A 210 -18.36 11.10 35.20
CA LEU A 210 -17.24 11.47 34.33
C LEU A 210 -17.33 12.92 33.80
N GLY A 211 -18.48 13.58 33.93
CA GLY A 211 -18.64 14.98 33.49
C GLY A 211 -18.12 15.23 32.05
N PRO A 212 -17.20 16.19 31.83
CA PRO A 212 -16.63 16.47 30.51
C PRO A 212 -15.49 15.51 30.10
N THR A 213 -15.01 14.63 30.99
CA THR A 213 -13.83 13.78 30.74
C THR A 213 -13.99 12.87 29.52
N TRP A 214 -15.19 12.31 29.30
CA TRP A 214 -15.46 11.47 28.12
C TRP A 214 -15.13 12.18 26.80
N PHE A 215 -15.35 13.50 26.75
CA PHE A 215 -15.11 14.31 25.55
C PHE A 215 -13.62 14.43 25.27
N TYR A 216 -12.81 14.68 26.30
CA TYR A 216 -11.35 14.76 26.16
C TYR A 216 -10.73 13.40 25.81
N VAL A 217 -11.22 12.31 26.41
CA VAL A 217 -10.75 10.95 26.06
C VAL A 217 -11.10 10.62 24.60
N HIS A 218 -12.35 10.86 24.18
CA HIS A 218 -12.75 10.69 22.78
C HIS A 218 -11.87 11.52 21.84
N MET A 219 -11.72 12.82 22.13
CA MET A 219 -10.91 13.72 21.32
C MET A 219 -9.45 13.25 21.23
N GLY A 220 -8.84 12.85 22.35
CA GLY A 220 -7.48 12.36 22.40
C GLY A 220 -7.27 11.09 21.55
N ILE A 221 -8.17 10.11 21.66
CA ILE A 221 -8.13 8.89 20.84
C ILE A 221 -8.28 9.23 19.36
N GLN A 222 -9.24 10.08 19.00
CA GLN A 222 -9.50 10.44 17.60
C GLN A 222 -8.34 11.23 16.97
N LEU A 223 -7.76 12.19 17.69
CA LEU A 223 -6.61 12.95 17.21
C LEU A 223 -5.37 12.05 17.06
N SER A 224 -5.12 11.16 18.03
CA SER A 224 -4.02 10.19 17.95
C SER A 224 -4.19 9.24 16.76
N GLY A 225 -5.41 8.70 16.58
CA GLY A 225 -5.76 7.90 15.42
C GLY A 225 -5.53 8.66 14.12
N PHE A 226 -6.01 9.89 14.00
CA PHE A 226 -5.86 10.70 12.78
C PHE A 226 -4.39 11.04 12.46
N VAL A 227 -3.57 11.37 13.48
CA VAL A 227 -2.12 11.63 13.29
C VAL A 227 -1.40 10.38 12.79
N LEU A 228 -1.58 9.24 13.45
CA LEU A 228 -1.02 7.96 13.01
C LEU A 228 -1.51 7.59 11.61
N GLY A 229 -2.79 7.77 11.34
CA GLY A 229 -3.40 7.50 10.04
C GLY A 229 -2.85 8.40 8.94
N THR A 230 -2.49 9.64 9.25
CA THR A 230 -1.84 10.58 8.32
C THR A 230 -0.42 10.16 7.99
N ILE A 231 0.34 9.68 8.97
CA ILE A 231 1.68 9.09 8.76
C ILE A 231 1.55 7.86 7.85
N GLY A 232 0.64 6.94 8.19
CA GLY A 232 0.35 5.75 7.39
C GLY A 232 -0.05 6.11 5.95
N PHE A 233 -0.98 7.05 5.76
CA PHE A 233 -1.41 7.53 4.45
C PHE A 233 -0.25 8.11 3.64
N SER A 234 0.62 8.92 4.27
CA SER A 234 1.79 9.51 3.62
C SER A 234 2.79 8.45 3.16
N ILE A 235 3.00 7.39 3.96
CA ILE A 235 3.81 6.22 3.54
C ILE A 235 3.15 5.55 2.34
N GLY A 236 1.82 5.39 2.32
CA GLY A 236 1.09 4.81 1.18
C GLY A 236 1.27 5.61 -0.11
N VAL A 237 1.20 6.94 -0.03
CA VAL A 237 1.50 7.82 -1.17
C VAL A 237 2.95 7.67 -1.62
N ARG A 238 3.90 7.55 -0.68
CA ARG A 238 5.32 7.34 -0.99
C ARG A 238 5.56 5.98 -1.66
N LEU A 239 4.93 4.92 -1.19
CA LEU A 239 4.96 3.59 -1.80
C LEU A 239 4.48 3.64 -3.26
N GLY A 240 3.39 4.35 -3.53
CA GLY A 240 2.90 4.54 -4.90
C GLY A 240 3.91 5.25 -5.81
N LYS A 241 4.64 6.25 -5.29
CA LYS A 241 5.72 6.94 -6.05
C LYS A 241 6.95 6.05 -6.26
N LEU A 242 7.22 5.13 -5.35
CA LEU A 242 8.34 4.18 -5.43
C LEU A 242 8.03 2.93 -6.26
N SER A 243 6.76 2.73 -6.64
CA SER A 243 6.31 1.57 -7.43
C SER A 243 5.52 2.02 -8.66
N PRO A 244 6.15 2.75 -9.60
CA PRO A 244 5.47 3.22 -10.80
C PRO A 244 4.89 2.05 -11.60
N GLY A 245 3.67 2.22 -12.11
CA GLY A 245 2.93 1.19 -12.85
C GLY A 245 2.16 0.19 -11.97
N VAL A 246 2.48 0.05 -10.69
CA VAL A 246 1.73 -0.82 -9.77
C VAL A 246 0.53 -0.06 -9.22
N VAL A 247 -0.69 -0.51 -9.54
CA VAL A 247 -1.93 0.19 -9.18
C VAL A 247 -2.89 -0.72 -8.43
N TYR A 248 -3.17 -0.37 -7.16
CA TYR A 248 -4.24 -0.97 -6.35
C TYR A 248 -5.45 -0.03 -6.30
N GLY A 249 -6.27 -0.07 -7.34
CA GLY A 249 -7.30 0.94 -7.61
C GLY A 249 -8.32 1.11 -6.48
N LEU A 250 -8.89 0.02 -5.97
CA LEU A 250 -9.90 0.07 -4.91
C LEU A 250 -9.30 0.58 -3.58
N HIS A 251 -8.18 0.01 -3.13
CA HIS A 251 -7.45 0.46 -1.94
C HIS A 251 -7.23 1.96 -1.94
N ARG A 252 -6.66 2.45 -3.05
CA ARG A 252 -6.21 3.81 -3.17
C ARG A 252 -7.41 4.75 -3.14
N LYS A 253 -8.46 4.47 -3.93
CA LYS A 253 -9.67 5.29 -3.96
C LYS A 253 -10.34 5.36 -2.58
N LEU A 254 -10.49 4.22 -1.90
CA LEU A 254 -11.04 4.18 -0.54
C LEU A 254 -10.16 4.92 0.46
N GLY A 255 -8.83 4.74 0.41
CA GLY A 255 -7.89 5.43 1.29
C GLY A 255 -7.94 6.95 1.16
N PHE A 256 -7.99 7.49 -0.07
CA PHE A 256 -8.18 8.93 -0.29
C PHE A 256 -9.54 9.41 0.24
N ALA A 257 -10.61 8.66 -0.02
CA ALA A 257 -11.96 9.02 0.48
C ALA A 257 -12.01 9.06 2.02
N VAL A 258 -11.47 8.04 2.69
CA VAL A 258 -11.37 7.96 4.16
C VAL A 258 -10.55 9.12 4.71
N PHE A 259 -9.41 9.44 4.11
CA PHE A 259 -8.56 10.55 4.55
C PHE A 259 -9.29 11.90 4.45
N CYS A 260 -10.01 12.15 3.35
CA CYS A 260 -10.82 13.36 3.20
C CYS A 260 -11.96 13.43 4.23
N LEU A 261 -12.68 12.33 4.47
CA LEU A 261 -13.74 12.27 5.47
C LEU A 261 -13.19 12.51 6.89
N ALA A 262 -12.02 11.98 7.20
CA ALA A 262 -11.37 12.18 8.49
C ALA A 262 -10.90 13.62 8.70
N ALA A 263 -10.36 14.26 7.65
CA ALA A 263 -10.01 15.67 7.68
C ALA A 263 -11.26 16.54 7.90
N LEU A 264 -12.37 16.24 7.22
CA LEU A 264 -13.66 16.88 7.50
C LEU A 264 -14.07 16.65 8.96
N GLN A 265 -13.98 15.42 9.46
CA GLN A 265 -14.34 15.07 10.82
C GLN A 265 -13.55 15.87 11.88
N THR A 266 -12.26 16.15 11.65
CA THR A 266 -11.45 16.96 12.58
C THR A 266 -11.81 18.45 12.53
N LEU A 267 -12.24 18.99 11.39
CA LEU A 267 -12.80 20.35 11.31
C LEU A 267 -14.06 20.53 12.18
N ALA A 268 -14.73 19.45 12.57
CA ALA A 268 -15.85 19.51 13.51
C ALA A 268 -15.43 20.13 14.86
N LEU A 269 -14.16 20.03 15.26
CA LEU A 269 -13.64 20.68 16.47
C LEU A 269 -13.62 22.20 16.33
N LEU A 270 -13.12 22.70 15.19
CA LEU A 270 -12.98 24.14 14.93
C LEU A 270 -14.34 24.82 14.80
N PHE A 271 -15.28 24.19 14.09
CA PHE A 271 -16.60 24.76 13.83
C PHE A 271 -17.66 24.31 14.84
N ARG A 272 -17.26 23.90 16.05
CA ARG A 272 -18.18 23.41 17.09
C ARG A 272 -19.07 24.54 17.63
N PRO A 273 -20.39 24.58 17.34
CA PRO A 273 -21.26 25.65 17.82
C PRO A 273 -21.56 25.49 19.31
N LYS A 274 -21.83 26.61 20.01
CA LYS A 274 -22.39 26.63 21.37
C LYS A 274 -23.67 25.80 21.44
N THR A 275 -23.95 25.19 22.60
CA THR A 275 -25.12 24.30 22.79
C THR A 275 -26.46 24.97 22.52
N THR A 276 -26.54 26.29 22.70
CA THR A 276 -27.72 27.13 22.46
C THR A 276 -27.90 27.55 21.00
N ASN A 277 -26.92 27.30 20.13
CA ASN A 277 -26.96 27.75 18.75
C ASN A 277 -27.78 26.80 17.86
N LYS A 278 -28.68 27.33 17.00
CA LYS A 278 -29.50 26.56 16.05
C LYS A 278 -28.67 25.63 15.14
N PHE A 279 -27.46 26.04 14.76
CA PHE A 279 -26.56 25.25 13.92
C PHE A 279 -25.99 24.00 14.63
N ARG A 280 -26.14 23.89 15.95
CA ARG A 280 -25.72 22.72 16.74
C ARG A 280 -26.35 21.43 16.24
N ARG A 281 -27.60 21.46 15.74
CA ARG A 281 -28.30 20.28 15.21
C ARG A 281 -27.64 19.77 13.92
N TYR A 282 -27.36 20.67 12.97
CA TYR A 282 -26.68 20.33 11.71
C TYR A 282 -25.26 19.83 11.98
N TRP A 283 -24.52 20.50 12.85
CA TRP A 283 -23.19 20.06 13.27
C TRP A 283 -23.21 18.64 13.88
N LYS A 284 -24.20 18.32 14.72
CA LYS A 284 -24.35 16.96 15.28
C LYS A 284 -24.63 15.94 14.18
N SER A 285 -25.51 16.24 13.22
CA SER A 285 -25.83 15.33 12.12
C SER A 285 -24.61 15.07 11.23
N TYR A 286 -23.94 16.14 10.79
CA TYR A 286 -22.67 16.11 10.09
C TYR A 286 -21.63 15.23 10.80
N HIS A 287 -21.35 15.53 12.07
CA HIS A 287 -20.31 14.85 12.84
C HIS A 287 -20.59 13.35 13.03
N HIS A 288 -21.85 12.94 13.20
CA HIS A 288 -22.17 11.52 13.28
C HIS A 288 -22.10 10.84 11.91
N PHE A 289 -22.71 11.41 10.88
CA PHE A 289 -22.77 10.80 9.56
C PHE A 289 -21.38 10.63 8.93
N VAL A 290 -20.57 11.69 8.95
CA VAL A 290 -19.18 11.68 8.44
C VAL A 290 -18.32 10.74 9.30
N GLY A 291 -18.47 10.80 10.63
CA GLY A 291 -17.74 9.95 11.56
C GLY A 291 -17.99 8.45 11.33
N TYR A 292 -19.25 8.03 11.25
CA TYR A 292 -19.59 6.62 11.00
C TYR A 292 -19.16 6.15 9.62
N SER A 293 -19.33 6.99 8.60
CA SER A 293 -18.84 6.69 7.25
C SER A 293 -17.33 6.48 7.23
N CYS A 294 -16.58 7.34 7.94
CA CYS A 294 -15.13 7.23 8.07
C CYS A 294 -14.71 5.92 8.78
N VAL A 295 -15.42 5.53 9.85
CA VAL A 295 -15.14 4.27 10.57
C VAL A 295 -15.38 3.05 9.68
N VAL A 296 -16.52 2.98 9.01
CA VAL A 296 -16.87 1.84 8.14
C VAL A 296 -15.89 1.73 6.97
N LEU A 297 -15.68 2.84 6.24
CA LEU A 297 -14.78 2.84 5.10
C LEU A 297 -13.31 2.61 5.52
N GLY A 298 -12.91 3.09 6.70
CA GLY A 298 -11.59 2.83 7.26
C GLY A 298 -11.33 1.35 7.49
N VAL A 299 -12.25 0.66 8.17
CA VAL A 299 -12.17 -0.79 8.41
C VAL A 299 -12.18 -1.57 7.09
N VAL A 300 -13.07 -1.24 6.15
CA VAL A 300 -13.12 -1.88 4.82
C VAL A 300 -11.79 -1.67 4.08
N ASN A 301 -11.21 -0.47 4.15
CA ASN A 301 -9.94 -0.19 3.48
C ASN A 301 -8.76 -0.95 4.11
N VAL A 302 -8.78 -1.22 5.42
CA VAL A 302 -7.79 -2.09 6.08
C VAL A 302 -7.90 -3.53 5.56
N PHE A 303 -9.12 -4.08 5.46
CA PHE A 303 -9.33 -5.40 4.86
C PHE A 303 -8.84 -5.47 3.43
N GLN A 304 -9.15 -4.45 2.63
CA GLN A 304 -8.68 -4.36 1.26
C GLN A 304 -7.12 -4.31 1.25
N GLY A 305 -6.49 -3.60 2.19
CA GLY A 305 -5.04 -3.55 2.34
C GLY A 305 -4.41 -4.93 2.57
N PHE A 306 -5.03 -5.80 3.37
CA PHE A 306 -4.57 -7.19 3.53
C PHE A 306 -4.62 -7.97 2.21
N GLU A 307 -5.67 -7.79 1.41
CA GLU A 307 -5.76 -8.45 0.10
C GLU A 307 -4.67 -7.95 -0.86
N VAL A 308 -4.40 -6.63 -0.87
CA VAL A 308 -3.33 -6.01 -1.69
C VAL A 308 -1.95 -6.54 -1.33
N MET A 309 -1.72 -6.81 -0.05
CA MET A 309 -0.45 -7.36 0.43
C MET A 309 -0.32 -8.87 0.18
N GLY A 310 -1.37 -9.55 -0.31
CA GLY A 310 -1.39 -11.02 -0.42
C GLY A 310 -1.54 -11.72 0.94
N GLU A 311 -1.88 -10.97 1.98
CA GLU A 311 -1.96 -11.42 3.38
C GLU A 311 -3.40 -11.81 3.77
N GLY A 312 -4.24 -12.15 2.79
CA GLY A 312 -5.66 -12.45 2.98
C GLY A 312 -5.95 -13.66 3.89
N ARG A 313 -4.96 -14.53 4.12
CA ARG A 313 -5.03 -15.73 4.97
C ARG A 313 -4.01 -15.71 6.13
N SER A 314 -3.45 -14.55 6.45
CA SER A 314 -2.37 -14.45 7.42
C SER A 314 -2.86 -14.41 8.87
N TYR A 315 -1.98 -14.81 9.80
CA TYR A 315 -2.22 -14.63 11.24
C TYR A 315 -2.40 -13.17 11.62
N ALA A 316 -1.75 -12.23 10.92
CA ALA A 316 -1.94 -10.80 11.16
C ALA A 316 -3.38 -10.35 10.89
N LYS A 317 -3.98 -10.84 9.79
CA LYS A 317 -5.40 -10.59 9.48
C LYS A 317 -6.32 -11.26 10.50
N LEU A 318 -6.00 -12.48 10.93
CA LEU A 318 -6.75 -13.17 12.01
C LEU A 318 -6.73 -12.35 13.31
N VAL A 319 -5.56 -11.89 13.75
CA VAL A 319 -5.42 -11.04 14.94
C VAL A 319 -6.22 -9.76 14.80
N TYR A 320 -6.15 -9.09 13.64
CA TYR A 320 -6.97 -7.92 13.36
C TYR A 320 -8.48 -8.22 13.47
N CYS A 321 -8.95 -9.33 12.90
CA CYS A 321 -10.35 -9.76 13.01
C CYS A 321 -10.75 -10.03 14.47
N MET A 322 -9.88 -10.68 15.26
CA MET A 322 -10.15 -10.92 16.69
C MET A 322 -10.26 -9.61 17.45
N CYS A 323 -9.35 -8.65 17.23
CA CYS A 323 -9.45 -7.32 17.85
C CYS A 323 -10.74 -6.61 17.49
N LEU A 324 -11.14 -6.64 16.21
CA LEU A 324 -12.39 -6.05 15.75
C LEU A 324 -13.61 -6.74 16.36
N ALA A 325 -13.61 -8.08 16.41
CA ALA A 325 -14.66 -8.86 17.05
C ALA A 325 -14.78 -8.56 18.54
N SER A 326 -13.66 -8.37 19.25
CA SER A 326 -13.66 -7.94 20.65
C SER A 326 -14.24 -6.54 20.82
N LEU A 327 -13.93 -5.59 19.93
CA LEU A 327 -14.54 -4.25 19.96
C LEU A 327 -16.05 -4.30 19.74
N VAL A 328 -16.51 -5.08 18.75
CA VAL A 328 -17.94 -5.27 18.46
C VAL A 328 -18.65 -5.98 19.61
N GLY A 329 -18.06 -7.07 20.13
CA GLY A 329 -18.59 -7.79 21.29
C GLY A 329 -18.69 -6.89 22.52
N GLY A 330 -17.66 -6.08 22.79
CA GLY A 330 -17.67 -5.07 23.85
C GLY A 330 -18.80 -4.05 23.67
N CYS A 331 -19.05 -3.61 22.43
CA CYS A 331 -20.21 -2.75 22.13
C CYS A 331 -21.53 -3.43 22.45
N VAL A 332 -21.73 -4.66 21.96
CA VAL A 332 -22.97 -5.41 22.20
C VAL A 332 -23.22 -5.55 23.71
N SER A 333 -22.18 -5.92 24.47
CA SER A 333 -22.27 -6.03 25.93
C SER A 333 -22.63 -4.72 26.62
N LEU A 334 -21.99 -3.60 26.22
CA LEU A 334 -22.29 -2.28 26.77
C LEU A 334 -23.69 -1.78 26.39
N GLU A 335 -24.17 -2.11 25.20
CA GLU A 335 -25.52 -1.77 24.74
C GLU A 335 -26.57 -2.55 25.54
N VAL A 336 -26.38 -3.85 25.74
CA VAL A 336 -27.24 -4.70 26.59
C VAL A 336 -27.28 -4.16 28.02
N ASN A 337 -26.12 -3.85 28.60
CA ASN A 337 -26.06 -3.28 29.95
C ASN A 337 -26.78 -1.91 30.03
N SER A 338 -26.64 -1.06 29.01
CA SER A 338 -27.33 0.23 28.95
C SER A 338 -28.85 0.05 28.92
N TRP A 339 -29.36 -0.94 28.18
CA TRP A 339 -30.78 -1.30 28.16
C TRP A 339 -31.27 -1.84 29.51
N ILE A 340 -30.50 -2.71 30.16
CA ILE A 340 -30.84 -3.24 31.50
C ILE A 340 -30.96 -2.08 32.50
N VAL A 341 -30.00 -1.15 32.50
CA VAL A 341 -30.02 0.02 33.37
C VAL A 341 -31.22 0.93 33.06
N PHE A 342 -31.54 1.13 31.78
CA PHE A 342 -32.71 1.90 31.36
C PHE A 342 -34.02 1.27 31.87
N CYS A 343 -34.21 -0.03 31.67
CA CYS A 343 -35.39 -0.76 32.15
C CYS A 343 -35.50 -0.72 33.68
N ARG A 344 -34.37 -0.85 34.40
CA ARG A 344 -34.35 -0.73 35.87
C ARG A 344 -34.80 0.65 36.33
N LYS A 345 -34.24 1.72 35.74
CA LYS A 345 -34.65 3.10 36.06
C LYS A 345 -36.12 3.35 35.75
N ALA A 346 -36.61 2.88 34.61
CA ALA A 346 -38.03 3.00 34.26
C ALA A 346 -38.94 2.29 35.28
N LYS A 347 -38.52 1.13 35.81
CA LYS A 347 -39.23 0.43 36.89
C LYS A 347 -39.16 1.19 38.20
N GLU A 348 -37.99 1.70 38.60
CA GLU A 348 -37.83 2.54 39.80
C GLU A 348 -38.69 3.81 39.74
N ASP A 349 -38.73 4.49 38.59
CA ASP A 349 -39.55 5.69 38.36
C ASP A 349 -41.05 5.37 38.37
N LYS A 350 -41.45 4.17 37.96
CA LYS A 350 -42.83 3.68 38.07
C LYS A 350 -43.20 3.43 39.54
N LEU A 351 -42.34 2.71 40.28
CA LEU A 351 -42.55 2.43 41.70
C LEU A 351 -42.59 3.70 42.56
N ARG A 352 -41.77 4.71 42.22
CA ARG A 352 -41.82 6.05 42.84
C ARG A 352 -43.15 6.76 42.56
N ARG A 353 -43.67 6.70 41.33
CA ARG A 353 -44.98 7.27 40.97
C ARG A 353 -46.15 6.58 41.65
N GLU A 354 -46.03 5.28 41.91
CA GLU A 354 -47.02 4.47 42.62
C GLU A 354 -46.89 4.58 44.16
N GLY A 355 -45.94 5.38 44.67
CA GLY A 355 -45.74 5.59 46.12
C GLY A 355 -45.12 4.41 46.86
N LEU A 356 -44.65 3.38 46.15
CA LEU A 356 -44.09 2.15 46.72
C LEU A 356 -42.61 2.32 47.16
N ILE A 357 -41.99 3.46 46.85
CA ILE A 357 -40.64 3.83 47.28
C ILE A 357 -40.67 5.27 47.78
N VAL A 358 -40.52 5.47 49.10
CA VAL A 358 -40.40 6.80 49.72
C VAL A 358 -38.97 7.29 49.54
N GLY A 359 -38.78 8.45 48.90
CA GLY A 359 -37.47 9.10 48.79
C GLY A 359 -37.01 9.62 50.14
N SER A 360 -35.82 9.21 50.60
CA SER A 360 -35.13 9.94 51.66
C SER A 360 -34.55 11.21 51.04
N ASP A 361 -35.28 12.33 51.19
CA ASP A 361 -34.70 13.66 51.04
C ASP A 361 -33.65 13.83 52.15
N LYS A 362 -32.37 13.75 51.79
CA LYS A 362 -31.30 14.25 52.66
C LYS A 362 -31.33 15.77 52.60
N GLY A 363 -31.84 16.36 53.69
CA GLY A 363 -31.91 17.80 53.90
C GLY A 363 -30.55 18.49 53.81
N SER A 364 -30.57 19.67 53.18
CA SER A 364 -29.67 20.77 53.48
C SER A 364 -30.56 21.94 53.88
N SER A 365 -30.89 22.00 55.17
CA SER A 365 -31.44 23.20 55.79
C SER A 365 -30.37 24.28 55.75
N GLY A 366 -30.71 25.39 55.11
CA GLY A 366 -29.89 26.60 55.06
C GLY A 366 -29.59 27.09 56.48
N ILE A 367 -28.30 27.32 56.73
CA ILE A 367 -27.81 28.04 57.90
C ILE A 367 -28.30 29.50 57.76
N HIS A 368 -29.24 29.87 58.62
CA HIS A 368 -29.61 31.24 58.90
C HIS A 368 -28.42 31.91 59.60
N ASN A 369 -27.76 32.87 58.94
CA ASN A 369 -26.83 33.79 59.62
C ASN A 369 -27.54 35.12 59.84
N SER A 370 -28.07 35.29 61.04
CA SER A 370 -28.64 36.54 61.54
C SER A 370 -27.49 37.47 61.93
N GLY A 371 -27.36 38.60 61.22
CA GLY A 371 -26.49 39.69 61.64
C GLY A 371 -27.02 40.32 62.94
N ILE A 372 -26.15 40.45 63.94
CA ILE A 372 -26.35 41.28 65.12
C ILE A 372 -25.36 42.45 65.02
N ILE A 373 -25.95 43.65 65.06
CA ILE A 373 -25.34 44.97 65.22
C ILE A 373 -25.10 45.22 66.73
N HIS A 374 -24.14 46.10 67.03
CA HIS A 374 -23.65 46.68 68.30
C HIS A 374 -22.24 46.19 68.67
N ASN A 375 -21.20 47.02 68.81
CA ASN A 375 -21.05 48.48 68.92
C ASN A 375 -19.86 48.97 68.10
#